data_AF-A0A9N9EG77-F1
#
_entry.id   AF-A0A9N9EG77-F1
#
_cell.length_a   1.000
_cell.length_b   1.000
_cell.length_c   1.000
_cell.angle_alpha   90.00
_cell.angle_beta   90.00
_cell.angle_gamma   90.00
#
_symmetry.space_group_name_H-M   'P 1'
#
loop_
_entity.id
_entity.type
_entity.pdbx_description
1 polymer ?
#
loop_
_entity_poly.entity_id
_entity_poly.type
_entity_poly.pdbx_seq_one_letter_code
_entity_poly.pdbx_strand_id
1 'polypeptide(L)'
;MIVNSETSHDKIYGTHLIIIKKDQTRLAIDICVNNRRPNFELGTPEVYINLAILCMNANANERPSAKELLKSLETWTKYEEFKEIFKAADKDFDIIMTDSEFLSNTYTDVRYTSQLINIIGMYY
;
A
#
# COMPACT_ATOMS: atom_id res chain seq x y z
N MET A 1 -14.75 25.23 -42.95
CA MET A 1 -14.98 26.24 -41.90
C MET A 1 -14.30 25.75 -40.64
N ILE A 2 -13.17 26.33 -40.30
CA ILE A 2 -12.49 26.10 -39.02
C ILE A 2 -13.20 27.02 -38.04
N VAL A 3 -13.88 26.45 -37.03
CA VAL A 3 -14.31 27.21 -35.87
C VAL A 3 -13.50 26.67 -34.70
N ASN A 4 -12.33 27.29 -34.51
CA ASN A 4 -11.62 27.23 -33.25
C ASN A 4 -12.35 28.14 -32.27
N SER A 5 -12.79 27.59 -31.15
CA SER A 5 -12.90 28.36 -29.92
C SER A 5 -12.45 27.47 -28.77
N GLU A 6 -11.16 27.14 -28.77
CA GLU A 6 -10.50 26.68 -27.56
C GLU A 6 -10.38 27.88 -26.62
N THR A 7 -11.28 27.95 -25.64
CA THR A 7 -11.19 28.90 -24.54
C THR A 7 -9.96 28.57 -23.69
N SER A 8 -9.09 29.58 -23.53
CA SER A 8 -7.78 29.52 -22.86
C SER A 8 -7.81 29.06 -21.38
N HIS A 9 -8.98 28.78 -20.80
CA HIS A 9 -9.14 28.34 -19.42
C HIS A 9 -9.18 26.81 -19.23
N ASP A 10 -9.46 26.03 -20.29
CA ASP A 10 -9.58 24.55 -20.17
C ASP A 10 -8.23 23.81 -20.16
N LYS A 11 -7.14 24.47 -20.58
CA LYS A 11 -5.82 23.84 -20.70
C LYS A 11 -5.09 23.67 -19.36
N ILE A 12 -5.47 24.43 -18.33
CA ILE A 12 -4.75 24.46 -17.05
C ILE A 12 -5.26 23.38 -16.08
N TYR A 13 -6.55 23.03 -16.14
CA TYR A 13 -7.17 22.02 -15.27
C TYR A 13 -7.41 20.66 -15.94
N GLY A 14 -7.57 20.63 -17.28
CA GLY A 14 -7.86 19.39 -18.02
C GLY A 14 -6.73 18.36 -17.97
N THR A 15 -5.48 18.80 -18.13
CA THR A 15 -4.32 17.89 -18.18
C THR A 15 -4.04 17.25 -16.81
N HIS A 16 -4.20 18.01 -15.72
CA HIS A 16 -3.92 17.53 -14.37
C HIS A 16 -4.96 16.52 -13.87
N LEU A 17 -6.25 16.72 -14.17
CA LEU A 17 -7.31 15.75 -13.83
C LEU A 17 -7.22 14.47 -14.68
N ILE A 18 -6.85 14.60 -15.96
CA ILE A 18 -6.72 13.45 -16.88
C ILE A 18 -5.52 12.59 -16.49
N ILE A 19 -4.39 13.17 -16.08
CA ILE A 19 -3.21 12.41 -15.61
C ILE A 19 -3.53 11.64 -14.33
N ILE A 20 -4.18 12.28 -13.34
CA ILE A 20 -4.58 11.61 -12.09
C ILE A 20 -5.57 10.47 -12.37
N LYS A 21 -6.59 10.70 -13.21
CA LYS A 21 -7.55 9.64 -13.59
C LYS A 21 -6.88 8.49 -14.35
N LYS A 22 -5.94 8.80 -15.26
CA LYS A 22 -5.21 7.81 -16.05
C LYS A 22 -4.31 6.92 -15.18
N ASP A 23 -3.72 7.50 -14.13
CA ASP A 23 -2.85 6.77 -13.22
C ASP A 23 -3.64 5.85 -12.28
N GLN A 24 -4.77 6.34 -11.75
CA GLN A 24 -5.69 5.52 -10.94
C GLN A 24 -6.28 4.35 -11.73
N THR A 25 -6.60 4.56 -13.02
CA THR A 25 -7.13 3.50 -13.89
C THR A 25 -6.08 2.42 -14.15
N ARG A 26 -4.82 2.81 -14.38
CA ARG A 26 -3.70 1.88 -14.55
C ARG A 26 -3.42 1.09 -13.27
N LEU A 27 -3.43 1.77 -12.13
CA LEU A 27 -3.23 1.13 -10.83
C LEU A 27 -4.34 0.11 -10.53
N ALA A 28 -5.59 0.44 -10.81
CA ALA A 28 -6.71 -0.48 -10.63
C ALA A 28 -6.60 -1.71 -11.54
N ILE A 29 -6.17 -1.54 -12.79
CA ILE A 29 -5.90 -2.67 -13.70
C ILE A 29 -4.77 -3.54 -13.15
N ASP A 30 -3.67 -2.93 -12.71
CA ASP A 30 -2.54 -3.68 -12.16
C ASP A 30 -2.95 -4.50 -10.94
N ILE A 31 -3.72 -3.92 -10.01
CA ILE A 31 -4.16 -4.60 -8.80
C ILE A 31 -5.24 -5.63 -9.12
N CYS A 32 -6.33 -5.26 -9.81
CA CYS A 32 -7.50 -6.10 -9.94
C CYS A 32 -7.41 -7.14 -11.06
N VAL A 33 -6.69 -6.82 -12.15
CA VAL A 33 -6.60 -7.69 -13.34
C VAL A 33 -5.25 -8.39 -13.39
N ASN A 34 -4.15 -7.66 -13.20
CA ASN A 34 -2.80 -8.24 -13.27
C ASN A 34 -2.34 -8.86 -11.95
N ASN A 35 -3.21 -8.87 -10.92
CA ASN A 35 -2.92 -9.41 -9.58
C ASN A 35 -1.64 -8.86 -8.95
N ARG A 36 -1.26 -7.61 -9.25
CA ARG A 36 -0.16 -6.93 -8.58
C ARG A 36 -0.51 -6.77 -7.10
N ARG A 37 0.31 -7.33 -6.22
CA ARG A 37 0.22 -7.18 -4.76
C ARG A 37 1.58 -6.70 -4.23
N PRO A 38 1.61 -6.02 -3.06
CA PRO A 38 2.86 -5.71 -2.40
C PRO A 38 3.67 -6.99 -2.15
N ASN A 39 4.98 -6.91 -2.34
CA ASN A 39 5.89 -7.93 -1.84
C ASN A 39 6.17 -7.66 -0.36
N PHE A 40 6.52 -8.70 0.37
CA PHE A 40 6.94 -8.59 1.77
C PHE A 40 8.47 -8.50 1.84
N GLU A 41 8.97 -7.63 2.71
CA GLU A 41 10.39 -7.45 2.92
C GLU A 41 10.98 -8.58 3.77
N LEU A 42 12.29 -8.82 3.62
CA LEU A 42 13.02 -9.75 4.47
C LEU A 42 12.91 -9.32 5.94
N GLY A 43 12.66 -10.27 6.84
CA GLY A 43 12.42 -9.98 8.26
C GLY A 43 10.94 -9.77 8.61
N THR A 44 10.04 -9.65 7.64
CA THR A 44 8.59 -9.65 7.92
C THR A 44 8.18 -11.01 8.51
N PRO A 45 7.51 -11.05 9.69
CA PRO A 45 7.05 -12.29 10.29
C PRO A 45 6.14 -13.11 9.37
N GLU A 46 6.44 -14.41 9.22
CA GLU A 46 5.65 -15.32 8.38
C GLU A 46 4.17 -15.37 8.81
N VAL A 47 3.91 -15.29 10.12
CA VAL A 47 2.53 -15.24 10.66
C VAL A 47 1.75 -14.04 10.13
N TYR A 48 2.41 -12.89 9.94
CA TYR A 48 1.80 -11.70 9.35
C TYR A 48 1.63 -11.84 7.85
N ILE A 49 2.64 -12.34 7.13
CA ILE A 49 2.59 -12.59 5.68
C ILE A 49 1.37 -13.46 5.34
N ASN A 50 1.20 -14.57 6.07
CA ASN A 50 0.09 -15.49 5.86
C ASN A 50 -1.27 -14.80 6.05
N LEU A 51 -1.40 -13.95 7.09
CA LEU A 51 -2.64 -13.19 7.31
C LEU A 51 -2.88 -12.16 6.19
N ALA A 52 -1.84 -11.44 5.79
CA ALA A 52 -1.91 -10.39 4.78
C ALA A 52 -2.26 -10.96 3.39
N ILE A 53 -1.74 -12.13 3.02
CA ILE A 53 -2.11 -12.84 1.78
C ILE A 53 -3.62 -13.15 1.78
N LEU A 54 -4.17 -13.65 2.89
CA LEU A 54 -5.61 -13.91 3.02
C LEU A 54 -6.43 -12.62 2.89
N CYS A 55 -6.02 -11.55 3.55
CA CYS A 55 -6.70 -10.24 3.46
C CYS A 55 -6.70 -9.66 2.05
N MET A 56 -5.61 -9.85 1.30
CA MET A 56 -5.43 -9.30 -0.05
C MET A 56 -5.87 -10.26 -1.17
N ASN A 57 -6.55 -11.35 -0.82
CA ASN A 57 -7.03 -12.33 -1.78
C ASN A 57 -7.93 -11.66 -2.84
N ALA A 58 -7.73 -12.04 -4.11
CA ALA A 58 -8.53 -11.55 -5.23
C ALA A 58 -10.00 -11.96 -5.09
N ASN A 59 -10.26 -13.16 -4.60
CA ASN A 59 -11.59 -13.64 -4.26
C ASN A 59 -12.03 -13.05 -2.91
N ALA A 60 -13.06 -12.20 -2.94
CA ALA A 60 -13.59 -11.56 -1.73
C ALA A 60 -14.12 -12.58 -0.70
N ASN A 61 -14.59 -13.75 -1.13
CA ASN A 61 -15.11 -14.79 -0.25
C ASN A 61 -14.02 -15.55 0.51
N GLU A 62 -12.76 -15.48 0.04
CA GLU A 62 -11.60 -16.07 0.71
C GLU A 62 -10.96 -15.11 1.72
N ARG A 63 -11.41 -13.85 1.76
CA ARG A 63 -10.93 -12.89 2.74
C ARG A 63 -11.52 -13.21 4.11
N PRO A 64 -10.73 -13.12 5.18
CA PRO A 64 -11.24 -13.33 6.53
C PRO A 64 -12.24 -12.24 6.89
N SER A 65 -13.26 -12.62 7.65
CA SER A 65 -14.15 -11.68 8.31
C SER A 65 -13.40 -10.85 9.36
N ALA A 66 -13.95 -9.69 9.70
CA ALA A 66 -13.41 -8.86 10.78
C ALA A 66 -13.32 -9.63 12.12
N LYS A 67 -14.24 -10.56 12.37
CA LYS A 67 -14.24 -11.41 13.57
C LYS A 67 -13.07 -12.40 13.57
N GLU A 68 -12.75 -13.00 12.43
CA GLU A 68 -11.60 -13.90 12.30
C GLU A 68 -10.29 -13.13 12.44
N LEU A 69 -10.21 -11.93 11.86
CA LEU A 69 -9.07 -11.04 12.03
C LEU A 69 -8.85 -10.68 13.51
N LEU A 70 -9.91 -10.27 14.20
CA LEU A 70 -9.85 -9.96 15.63
C LEU A 70 -9.31 -11.15 16.42
N LYS A 71 -9.81 -12.37 16.16
CA LYS A 71 -9.34 -13.58 16.84
C LYS A 71 -7.85 -13.85 16.60
N SER A 72 -7.36 -13.64 15.38
CA SER A 72 -5.93 -13.77 15.06
C SER A 72 -5.10 -12.76 15.85
N LEU A 73 -5.52 -11.50 15.87
CA LEU A 73 -4.82 -10.44 16.60
C LEU A 73 -4.84 -10.68 18.12
N GLU A 74 -5.99 -11.08 18.68
CA GLU A 74 -6.12 -11.44 20.09
C GLU A 74 -5.18 -12.61 20.45
N THR A 75 -5.09 -13.62 19.58
CA THR A 75 -4.15 -14.74 19.72
C THR A 75 -2.72 -14.23 19.81
N TRP A 76 -2.30 -13.36 18.89
CA TRP A 76 -0.94 -12.81 18.89
C TRP A 76 -0.62 -11.99 20.14
N THR A 77 -1.60 -11.24 20.67
CA THR A 77 -1.42 -10.48 21.91
C THR A 77 -1.42 -11.36 23.17
N LYS A 78 -2.05 -12.53 23.11
CA LYS A 78 -2.24 -13.41 24.27
C LYS A 78 -1.04 -14.33 24.50
N TYR A 79 -0.50 -14.93 23.44
CA TYR A 79 0.56 -15.93 23.55
C TYR A 79 1.94 -15.31 23.36
N GLU A 80 2.87 -15.62 24.27
CA GLU A 80 4.21 -15.01 24.27
C GLU A 80 5.01 -15.38 23.02
N GLU A 81 4.78 -16.56 22.44
CA GLU A 81 5.43 -16.99 21.20
C GLU A 81 5.29 -15.98 20.05
N PHE A 82 4.09 -15.42 19.85
CA PHE A 82 3.86 -14.43 18.81
C PHE A 82 4.50 -13.10 19.16
N LYS A 83 4.46 -12.69 20.44
CA LYS A 83 5.13 -11.46 20.88
C LYS A 83 6.63 -11.53 20.63
N GLU A 84 7.27 -12.66 20.91
CA GLU A 84 8.70 -12.85 20.65
C GLU A 84 9.01 -12.85 19.14
N ILE A 85 8.14 -13.44 18.30
CA ILE A 85 8.28 -13.34 16.84
C ILE A 85 8.29 -11.88 16.37
N PHE A 86 7.33 -11.08 16.83
CA PHE A 86 7.26 -9.67 16.43
C PHE A 86 8.41 -8.84 17.01
N LYS A 87 8.80 -9.06 18.28
CA LYS A 87 9.98 -8.39 18.88
C LYS A 87 11.28 -8.71 18.14
N ALA A 88 11.45 -9.97 17.71
CA ALA A 88 12.63 -10.37 16.94
C ALA A 88 12.66 -9.67 15.58
N ALA A 89 11.53 -9.60 14.89
CA ALA A 89 11.42 -8.88 13.62
C ALA A 89 11.68 -7.37 13.77
N ASP A 90 11.16 -6.74 14.83
CA ASP A 90 11.43 -5.32 15.12
C ASP A 90 12.94 -5.07 15.31
N LYS A 91 13.64 -5.99 16.01
CA LYS A 91 15.09 -5.90 16.23
C LYS A 91 15.88 -6.10 14.93
N ASP A 92 15.46 -7.04 14.08
CA ASP A 92 16.10 -7.26 12.78
C ASP A 92 15.92 -6.04 11.88
N PHE A 93 14.76 -5.39 11.93
CA PHE A 93 14.51 -4.14 11.22
C PHE A 93 15.45 -3.01 11.69
N ASP A 94 15.67 -2.88 12.99
CA ASP A 94 16.61 -1.90 13.55
C ASP A 94 18.04 -2.15 13.06
N ILE A 95 18.48 -3.42 13.01
CA ILE A 95 19.81 -3.79 12.50
C ILE A 95 19.94 -3.44 11.01
N ILE A 96 18.93 -3.80 10.20
CA ILE A 96 18.88 -3.48 8.77
C ILE A 96 18.92 -1.97 8.53
N MET A 97 18.20 -1.19 9.33
CA MET A 97 18.19 0.28 9.26
C MET A 97 19.53 0.92 9.66
N THR A 98 20.35 0.23 10.46
CA THR A 98 21.70 0.71 10.82
C THR A 98 22.78 0.36 9.80
N ASP A 99 22.50 -0.56 8.88
CA ASP A 99 23.43 -0.92 7.80
C ASP A 99 23.29 0.04 6.61
N SER A 100 24.18 1.04 6.57
CA SER A 100 24.19 2.08 5.53
C SER A 100 24.40 1.54 4.11
N GLU A 101 25.03 0.36 3.97
CA GLU A 101 25.31 -0.25 2.67
C GLU A 101 24.04 -0.94 2.11
N PHE A 102 23.21 -1.51 2.98
CA PHE A 102 21.90 -2.06 2.62
C PHE A 102 20.89 -0.98 2.20
N LEU A 103 20.80 0.12 2.96
CA LEU A 103 19.93 1.26 2.65
C LEU A 103 20.17 1.84 1.25
N SER A 104 21.43 1.87 0.81
CA SER A 104 21.78 2.40 -0.52
C SER A 104 21.28 1.53 -1.68
N ASN A 105 21.07 0.23 -1.45
CA ASN A 105 20.75 -0.76 -2.49
C ASN A 105 19.27 -1.19 -2.52
N THR A 106 18.54 -1.05 -1.42
CA THR A 106 17.12 -1.47 -1.34
C THR A 106 16.16 -0.29 -1.15
N TYR A 107 16.65 0.87 -0.72
CA TYR A 107 15.82 1.97 -0.20
C TYR A 107 15.86 3.21 -1.10
N THR A 108 15.83 3.05 -2.43
CA THR A 108 15.69 4.17 -3.38
C THR A 108 14.29 4.33 -3.96
N ASP A 109 13.34 3.44 -3.66
CA ASP A 109 11.97 3.58 -4.14
C ASP A 109 11.01 2.97 -3.12
N VAL A 110 9.81 3.54 -3.01
CA VAL A 110 8.70 3.08 -2.16
C VAL A 110 8.75 3.36 -0.65
N ARG A 111 8.96 4.63 -0.27
CA ARG A 111 8.22 5.15 0.89
C ARG A 111 6.73 5.23 0.52
N TYR A 112 5.91 4.26 0.93
CA TYR A 112 4.48 4.51 1.15
C TYR A 112 4.32 5.38 2.41
N THR A 113 4.87 6.60 2.38
CA THR A 113 4.34 7.63 3.27
C THR A 113 2.96 7.95 2.73
N SER A 114 1.94 7.69 3.54
CA SER A 114 0.62 8.26 3.36
C SER A 114 0.78 9.77 3.20
N GLN A 115 0.89 10.27 1.96
CA GLN A 115 0.76 11.69 1.72
C GLN A 115 -0.69 11.99 2.10
N LEU A 116 -0.88 12.75 3.18
CA LEU A 116 -2.20 13.25 3.56
C LEU A 116 -2.82 13.88 2.32
N ILE A 117 -3.87 13.26 1.77
CA ILE A 117 -4.65 13.89 0.72
C ILE A 117 -5.26 15.13 1.37
N ASN A 118 -4.81 16.30 0.93
CA ASN A 118 -5.32 17.56 1.45
C ASN A 118 -6.72 17.79 0.85
N ILE A 119 -7.77 17.33 1.52
CA ILE A 119 -9.18 17.44 1.04
C ILE A 119 -9.75 18.86 1.21
N ILE A 120 -8.91 19.90 1.35
CA ILE A 120 -9.38 21.28 1.57
C ILE A 120 -9.97 21.90 0.28
N GLY A 121 -10.12 21.13 -0.82
CA GLY A 121 -10.68 21.61 -2.09
C GLY A 121 -12.08 21.08 -2.47
N MET A 122 -12.76 20.28 -1.65
CA MET A 122 -14.07 19.69 -2.01
C MET A 122 -15.29 20.43 -1.45
N TYR A 123 -15.09 21.62 -0.89
CA TYR A 123 -16.17 22.57 -0.67
C TYR A 123 -15.87 23.80 -1.52
N TYR A 124 -16.52 23.87 -2.69
CA TYR A 124 -17.15 25.02 -3.35
C TYR A 124 -17.31 24.72 -4.84
#